data_AF-A0A7D9HNB2-F1
#
_entry.id   AF-A0A7D9HNB2-F1
#
_cell.length_a   1.000
_cell.length_b   1.000
_cell.length_c   1.000
_cell.angle_alpha   90.00
_cell.angle_beta   90.00
_cell.angle_gamma   90.00
#
_symmetry.space_group_name_H-M   'P 1'
#
loop_
_entity.id
_entity.type
_entity.pdbx_description
1 polymer ?
#
loop_
_entity_poly.entity_id
_entity_poly.type
_entity_poly.pdbx_seq_one_letter_code
_entity_poly.pdbx_strand_id
1 'polypeptide(L)'
;MKSVGKEKKGKLAQHFSSQVDKAALSNLAQFAHNMKHVDVMLNKQLRAAKIQEDENNQQNQEIILDIAKTLGRQQLAFRGTNDDADGNFLQITNLVARHNSHLKNSLSNKKDEAIFCEIFIYYLSK
;
A
#
# COMPACT_ATOMS: atom_id res chain seq x y z
N MET A 1 -36.82 6.66 52.34
CA MET A 1 -36.54 6.73 50.89
C MET A 1 -37.40 5.70 50.18
N LYS A 2 -38.28 6.09 49.25
CA LYS A 2 -39.11 5.14 48.49
C LYS A 2 -38.20 4.38 47.52
N SER A 3 -38.07 3.07 47.67
CA SER A 3 -37.32 2.22 46.74
C SER A 3 -38.00 2.25 45.39
N VAL A 4 -37.28 2.68 44.36
CA VAL A 4 -37.77 2.63 42.99
C VAL A 4 -37.89 1.15 42.61
N GLY A 5 -39.08 0.69 42.21
CA GLY A 5 -39.43 -0.73 42.06
C GLY A 5 -38.44 -1.53 41.21
N LYS A 6 -38.31 -2.83 41.51
CA LYS A 6 -37.37 -3.82 40.93
C LYS A 6 -37.21 -3.78 39.41
N GLU A 7 -38.17 -3.22 38.67
CA GLU A 7 -38.15 -3.15 37.21
C GLU A 7 -37.60 -1.85 36.61
N LYS A 8 -37.40 -0.79 37.41
CA LYS A 8 -36.88 0.47 36.89
C LYS A 8 -35.36 0.35 36.73
N LYS A 9 -34.90 0.26 35.48
CA LYS A 9 -33.47 0.28 35.12
C LYS A 9 -32.79 1.47 35.83
N GLY A 10 -31.66 1.20 36.47
CA GLY A 10 -30.87 2.24 37.14
C GLY A 10 -30.47 3.35 36.16
N LYS A 11 -30.28 4.57 36.67
CA LYS A 11 -30.00 5.76 35.84
C LYS A 11 -28.92 5.51 34.78
N LEU A 12 -27.83 4.86 35.15
CA LEU A 12 -26.74 4.51 34.22
C LEU A 12 -27.22 3.60 33.08
N ALA A 13 -27.95 2.53 33.39
CA ALA A 13 -28.50 1.63 32.37
C ALA A 13 -29.56 2.30 31.48
N GLN A 14 -30.18 3.37 31.95
CA GLN A 14 -31.11 4.19 31.17
C GLN A 14 -30.37 5.10 30.19
N HIS A 15 -29.31 5.77 30.65
CA HIS A 15 -28.49 6.65 29.82
C HIS A 15 -27.75 5.86 28.73
N PHE A 16 -26.92 4.87 29.08
CA PHE A 16 -26.13 4.09 28.10
C PHE A 16 -26.93 3.23 27.10
N SER A 17 -28.27 3.22 27.20
CA SER A 17 -29.16 2.55 26.26
C SER A 17 -29.72 3.45 25.16
N SER A 18 -29.45 4.77 25.24
CA SER A 18 -29.96 5.75 24.29
C SER A 18 -29.40 5.53 22.87
N GLN A 19 -30.19 5.86 21.85
CA GLN A 19 -29.74 5.79 20.46
C GLN A 19 -28.53 6.69 20.20
N VAL A 20 -28.47 7.84 20.87
CA VAL A 20 -27.37 8.80 20.76
C VAL A 20 -26.08 8.22 21.32
N ASP A 21 -26.13 7.55 22.47
CA ASP A 21 -24.93 6.92 23.04
C ASP A 21 -24.43 5.75 22.20
N LYS A 22 -25.34 4.96 21.60
CA LYS A 22 -24.95 3.91 20.65
C LYS A 22 -24.30 4.48 19.40
N ALA A 23 -24.83 5.58 18.87
CA ALA A 23 -24.25 6.28 17.71
C ALA A 23 -22.88 6.89 18.07
N ALA A 24 -22.74 7.49 19.24
CA ALA A 24 -21.47 8.05 19.72
C ALA A 24 -20.39 6.96 19.89
N LEU A 25 -20.74 5.82 20.48
CA LEU A 25 -19.82 4.67 20.59
C LEU A 25 -19.44 4.09 19.22
N SER A 26 -20.40 4.00 18.29
CA SER A 26 -20.11 3.58 16.91
C SER A 26 -19.16 4.54 16.21
N ASN A 27 -19.37 5.86 16.37
CA ASN A 27 -18.50 6.88 15.79
C ASN A 27 -17.11 6.85 16.40
N LEU A 28 -17.00 6.65 17.72
CA LEU A 28 -15.72 6.48 18.41
C LEU A 28 -14.98 5.22 17.92
N ALA A 29 -15.69 4.11 17.76
CA ALA A 29 -15.12 2.87 17.25
C ALA A 29 -14.65 3.01 15.79
N GLN A 30 -15.42 3.70 14.94
CA GLN A 30 -15.02 4.02 13.57
C GLN A 30 -13.82 4.97 13.54
N PHE A 31 -13.80 5.99 14.40
CA PHE A 31 -12.67 6.90 14.52
C PHE A 31 -11.39 6.16 14.92
N ALA A 32 -11.46 5.31 15.96
CA ALA A 32 -10.35 4.46 16.38
C ALA A 32 -9.90 3.49 15.28
N HIS A 33 -10.86 2.86 14.57
CA HIS A 33 -10.56 1.98 13.44
C HIS A 33 -9.92 2.73 12.25
N ASN A 34 -10.26 3.99 12.04
CA ASN A 34 -9.70 4.84 10.98
C ASN A 34 -8.34 5.44 11.39
N MET A 35 -8.00 5.42 12.67
CA MET A 35 -6.69 5.82 13.21
C MET A 35 -5.58 4.78 13.04
N LYS A 36 -5.76 3.75 12.21
CA LYS A 36 -4.68 2.79 11.84
C LYS A 36 -3.37 3.47 11.41
N HIS A 37 -3.44 4.66 10.82
CA HIS A 37 -2.26 5.45 10.47
C HIS A 37 -1.47 5.95 11.70
N VAL A 38 -2.17 6.28 12.80
CA VAL A 38 -1.57 6.64 14.09
C VAL A 38 -0.96 5.41 14.76
N ASP A 39 -1.62 4.26 14.68
CA ASP A 39 -1.08 2.99 15.20
C ASP A 39 0.24 2.61 14.51
N VAL A 40 0.36 2.83 13.19
CA VAL A 40 1.62 2.65 12.46
C VAL A 40 2.68 3.67 12.88
N MET A 41 2.31 4.92 13.17
CA MET A 41 3.26 5.94 13.65
C MET A 41 3.80 5.65 15.07
N LEU A 42 2.96 5.10 15.95
CA LEU A 42 3.31 4.81 17.34
C LEU A 42 3.98 3.44 17.50
N ASN A 43 3.68 2.47 16.64
CA ASN A 43 4.33 1.18 16.65
C ASN A 43 5.68 1.22 15.90
N LYS A 44 6.77 1.23 16.67
CA LYS A 44 8.15 1.29 16.14
C LYS A 44 8.46 0.21 15.11
N GLN A 45 7.93 -1.00 15.27
CA GLN A 45 8.20 -2.12 14.34
C GLN A 45 7.47 -1.91 13.01
N LEU A 46 6.20 -1.51 13.06
CA LEU A 46 5.42 -1.21 11.86
C LEU A 46 5.98 0.01 11.11
N ARG A 47 6.42 1.04 11.85
CA ARG A 47 7.08 2.20 11.27
C ARG A 47 8.38 1.85 10.57
N ALA A 48 9.24 1.05 11.21
CA ALA A 48 10.50 0.62 10.60
C ALA A 48 10.26 -0.23 9.34
N ALA A 49 9.28 -1.14 9.38
CA ALA A 49 8.89 -1.92 8.21
C ALA A 49 8.40 -1.04 7.06
N LYS A 50 7.62 0.02 7.37
CA LYS A 50 7.13 0.96 6.36
C LYS A 50 8.25 1.80 5.73
N ILE A 51 9.17 2.31 6.54
CA ILE A 51 10.34 3.05 6.03
C ILE A 51 11.18 2.16 5.13
N GLN A 52 11.45 0.91 5.55
CA GLN A 52 12.21 -0.04 4.75
C GLN A 52 11.50 -0.38 3.43
N GLU A 53 10.18 -0.52 3.45
CA GLU A 53 9.37 -0.72 2.24
C GLU A 53 9.51 0.47 1.28
N ASP A 54 9.42 1.69 1.78
CA ASP A 54 9.54 2.91 0.96
C ASP A 54 10.96 3.06 0.37
N GLU A 55 12.00 2.77 1.14
CA GLU A 55 13.40 2.73 0.67
C GLU A 55 13.61 1.68 -0.43
N ASN A 56 13.08 0.46 -0.24
CA ASN A 56 13.16 -0.60 -1.23
C ASN A 56 12.42 -0.23 -2.53
N ASN A 57 11.28 0.44 -2.41
CA ASN A 57 10.52 0.91 -3.57
C ASN A 57 11.28 1.97 -4.36
N GLN A 58 11.93 2.91 -3.67
CA GLN A 58 12.78 3.91 -4.31
C GLN A 58 13.95 3.26 -5.06
N GLN A 59 14.64 2.30 -4.43
CA GLN A 59 15.72 1.56 -5.09
C GLN A 59 15.23 0.79 -6.32
N ASN A 60 14.06 0.16 -6.24
CA ASN A 60 13.45 -0.52 -7.39
C ASN A 60 13.19 0.46 -8.54
N GLN A 61 12.67 1.65 -8.27
CA GLN A 61 12.44 2.69 -9.28
C GLN A 61 13.75 3.14 -9.95
N GLU A 62 14.82 3.34 -9.19
CA GLU A 62 16.13 3.71 -9.73
C GLU A 62 16.67 2.63 -10.68
N ILE A 63 16.60 1.37 -10.29
CA ILE A 63 17.01 0.22 -11.12
C ILE A 63 16.22 0.19 -12.44
N ILE A 64 14.90 0.35 -12.35
CA ILE A 64 14.01 0.35 -13.52
C ILE A 64 14.36 1.49 -14.48
N LEU A 65 14.59 2.69 -13.95
CA LEU A 65 14.99 3.85 -14.74
C LEU A 65 16.34 3.64 -15.42
N ASP A 66 17.29 3.01 -14.75
CA ASP A 66 18.60 2.75 -15.34
C ASP A 66 18.56 1.67 -16.43
N ILE A 67 17.70 0.65 -16.29
CA ILE A 67 17.39 -0.30 -17.36
C ILE A 67 16.81 0.44 -18.57
N ALA A 68 15.82 1.30 -18.35
CA ALA A 68 15.19 2.08 -19.41
C ALA A 68 16.19 3.00 -20.14
N LYS A 69 17.01 3.75 -19.38
CA LYS A 69 18.07 4.61 -19.96
C LYS A 69 19.07 3.80 -20.77
N THR A 70 19.46 2.61 -20.28
CA THR A 70 20.43 1.74 -20.97
C THR A 70 19.89 1.26 -22.30
N LEU A 71 18.63 0.80 -22.32
CA LEU A 71 17.96 0.39 -23.55
C LEU A 71 17.84 1.56 -24.54
N GLY A 72 17.46 2.74 -24.07
CA GLY A 72 17.39 3.94 -24.89
C GLY A 72 18.75 4.34 -25.48
N ARG A 73 19.83 4.28 -24.68
CA ARG A 73 21.20 4.56 -25.15
C ARG A 73 21.68 3.55 -26.19
N GLN A 74 21.29 2.30 -26.06
CA GLN A 74 21.65 1.22 -26.99
C GLN A 74 20.71 1.15 -28.20
N GLN A 75 19.71 2.03 -28.28
CA GLN A 75 18.68 2.02 -29.33
C GLN A 75 17.97 0.67 -29.47
N LEU A 76 17.86 -0.07 -28.35
CA LEU A 76 17.14 -1.33 -28.31
C LEU A 76 15.66 -1.06 -28.14
N ALA A 77 14.83 -1.74 -28.92
CA ALA A 77 13.39 -1.68 -28.76
C ALA A 77 13.03 -2.19 -27.36
N PHE A 78 12.22 -1.42 -26.61
CA PHE A 78 11.75 -1.84 -25.30
C PHE A 78 10.79 -3.04 -25.38
N ARG A 79 10.05 -3.10 -26.50
CA ARG A 79 8.98 -4.06 -26.80
C ARG A 79 9.46 -5.22 -27.66
N GLY A 80 8.80 -6.36 -27.51
CA GLY A 80 8.99 -7.56 -28.34
C GLY A 80 7.97 -7.61 -29.49
N THR A 81 8.08 -8.60 -30.37
CA THR A 81 7.02 -8.86 -31.37
C THR A 81 5.79 -9.45 -30.69
N ASN A 82 4.72 -8.64 -30.59
CA ASN A 82 3.34 -8.98 -30.23
C ASN A 82 2.98 -8.89 -28.74
N ASP A 83 3.51 -9.77 -27.88
CA ASP A 83 2.96 -9.93 -26.50
C ASP A 83 3.77 -9.22 -25.40
N ASP A 84 4.83 -8.49 -25.76
CA ASP A 84 5.80 -7.83 -24.85
C ASP A 84 6.45 -8.74 -23.77
N ALA A 85 5.99 -9.99 -23.64
CA ALA A 85 6.54 -11.03 -22.76
C ALA A 85 8.02 -11.33 -23.06
N ASP A 86 8.41 -11.19 -24.33
CA ASP A 86 9.79 -11.34 -24.80
C ASP A 86 10.47 -9.99 -25.08
N GLY A 87 9.93 -8.88 -24.56
CA GLY A 87 10.53 -7.56 -24.74
C GLY A 87 11.87 -7.42 -24.00
N ASN A 88 12.83 -6.72 -24.60
CA ASN A 88 14.17 -6.51 -24.02
C ASN A 88 14.07 -5.90 -22.61
N PHE A 89 13.12 -5.00 -22.38
CA PHE A 89 12.89 -4.40 -21.07
C PHE A 89 12.50 -5.43 -20.01
N LEU A 90 11.52 -6.29 -20.32
CA LEU A 90 11.04 -7.29 -19.38
C LEU A 90 12.10 -8.37 -19.13
N GLN A 91 12.86 -8.77 -20.15
CA GLN A 91 13.94 -9.74 -20.02
C GLN A 91 15.07 -9.22 -19.11
N ILE A 92 15.53 -7.99 -19.32
CA ILE A 92 16.57 -7.39 -18.47
C ILE A 92 16.06 -7.15 -17.05
N THR A 93 14.82 -6.66 -16.91
CA THR A 93 14.20 -6.45 -15.59
C THR A 93 14.08 -7.76 -14.82
N ASN A 94 13.64 -8.84 -15.47
CA ASN A 94 13.59 -10.17 -14.89
C ASN A 94 14.99 -10.73 -14.57
N LEU A 95 15.99 -10.44 -15.39
CA LEU A 95 17.37 -10.83 -15.12
C LEU A 95 17.90 -10.14 -13.86
N VAL A 96 17.72 -8.83 -13.74
CA VAL A 96 18.14 -8.05 -12.56
C VAL A 96 17.37 -8.51 -11.31
N ALA A 97 16.08 -8.81 -11.43
CA ALA A 97 15.26 -9.32 -10.34
C ALA A 97 15.73 -10.68 -9.79
N ARG A 98 16.45 -11.51 -10.57
CA ARG A 98 17.06 -12.74 -10.03
C ARG A 98 18.12 -12.45 -8.96
N HIS A 99 18.72 -11.27 -9.00
CA HIS A 99 19.76 -10.83 -8.08
C HIS A 99 19.26 -9.80 -7.06
N ASN A 100 18.04 -9.28 -7.23
CA ASN A 100 17.40 -8.35 -6.30
C ASN A 100 16.04 -8.93 -5.84
N SER A 101 16.00 -9.45 -4.62
CA SER A 101 14.80 -10.04 -4.02
C SER A 101 13.65 -9.05 -3.84
N HIS A 102 13.95 -7.76 -3.60
CA HIS A 102 12.92 -6.73 -3.42
C HIS A 102 12.25 -6.40 -4.75
N LEU A 103 13.03 -6.26 -5.82
CA LEU A 103 12.53 -6.08 -7.18
C LEU A 103 11.70 -7.29 -7.62
N LYS A 104 12.17 -8.51 -7.34
CA LYS A 104 11.43 -9.75 -7.62
C LYS A 104 10.07 -9.79 -6.93
N ASN A 105 10.03 -9.43 -5.65
CA ASN A 105 8.79 -9.41 -4.88
C ASN A 105 7.82 -8.37 -5.45
N SER A 106 8.30 -7.17 -5.81
CA SER A 106 7.48 -6.13 -6.44
C SER A 106 6.92 -6.57 -7.79
N LEU A 107 7.73 -7.20 -8.65
CA LEU A 107 7.29 -7.73 -9.95
C LEU A 107 6.23 -8.85 -9.83
N SER A 108 6.26 -9.63 -8.73
CA SER A 108 5.26 -10.67 -8.49
C SER A 108 3.93 -10.14 -7.96
N ASN A 109 3.88 -8.89 -7.52
CA ASN A 109 2.71 -8.29 -6.91
C ASN A 109 1.94 -7.46 -7.95
N LYS A 110 0.75 -7.93 -8.35
CA LYS A 110 -0.08 -7.31 -9.41
C LYS A 110 -0.48 -5.85 -9.17
N LYS A 111 -0.36 -5.34 -7.93
CA LYS A 111 -0.59 -3.93 -7.63
C LYS A 111 0.53 -3.02 -8.13
N ASP A 112 1.75 -3.53 -8.22
CA ASP A 112 2.93 -2.76 -8.63
C ASP A 112 3.09 -2.73 -10.16
N GLU A 113 2.46 -3.66 -10.90
CA GLU A 113 2.37 -3.65 -12.38
C GLU A 113 1.86 -2.31 -12.93
N ALA A 114 0.99 -1.62 -12.20
CA ALA A 114 0.48 -0.30 -12.58
C ALA A 114 1.59 0.78 -12.60
N ILE A 115 2.56 0.71 -11.66
CA ILE A 115 3.69 1.64 -11.57
C ILE A 115 4.65 1.41 -12.74
N PHE A 116 4.87 0.16 -13.13
CA PHE A 116 5.66 -0.19 -14.32
C PHE A 116 5.03 0.38 -15.59
N CYS A 117 3.70 0.27 -15.75
CA CYS A 117 2.98 0.84 -16.88
C CYS A 117 3.02 2.38 -16.92
N GLU A 118 2.87 3.06 -15.78
CA GLU A 118 2.89 4.53 -15.72
C GLU A 118 4.27 5.11 -16.05
N ILE A 119 5.36 4.53 -15.52
CA ILE A 119 6.73 4.97 -15.85
C ILE A 119 7.00 4.79 -17.36
N PHE A 120 6.51 3.69 -17.94
CA PHE A 120 6.66 3.39 -19.36
C PHE A 120 5.88 4.37 -20.26
N ILE A 121 4.66 4.75 -19.85
CA ILE A 121 3.84 5.75 -20.57
C ILE A 121 4.48 7.15 -20.48
N TYR A 122 5.02 7.52 -19.31
CA TYR A 122 5.57 8.85 -19.10
C TYR A 122 6.88 9.13 -19.87
N TYR A 123 7.68 8.09 -20.12
CA TYR A 123 8.97 8.23 -20.83
C TYR A 123 8.89 7.97 -22.35
N LEU A 124 7.85 7.30 -22.85
CA LEU A 124 7.63 7.11 -24.29
C LEU A 124 6.80 8.23 -24.94
N SER A 125 6.20 9.12 -24.15
CA SER A 125 5.32 10.20 -24.63
C SER A 125 6.00 11.58 -24.72
N LYS A 126 7.33 11.65 -24.58
CA LYS A 126 8.16 12.84 -24.83
C LYS A 126 9.20 12.53 -25.89
#